data_AF-A0A522CYF7-F1
#
_entry.id   AF-A0A522CYF7-F1
#
_cell.length_a   1.000
_cell.length_b   1.000
_cell.length_c   1.000
_cell.angle_alpha   90.00
_cell.angle_beta   90.00
_cell.angle_gamma   90.00
#
_symmetry.space_group_name_H-M   'P 1'
#
loop_
_entity.id
_entity.type
_entity.pdbx_description
1 polymer ?
#
loop_
_entity_poly.entity_id
_entity_poly.type
_entity_poly.pdbx_seq_one_letter_code
_entity_poly.pdbx_strand_id
1 'polypeptide(L)'
;MRPPTSILIASAFAVLSTAACAQPHHGQSGHGQSGHGAPAAAAGGQAVDLQGDPRGFVDNRHIRGFYALSVETLGKGTKGVDIAAYEQKSYAYFRAFGAERGPSPEAMQDHLKLIPRQVVKIVEEDPHVLDSFETFTEALIGPR
;
A
#
# COMPACT_ATOMS: atom_id res chain seq x y z
N MET A 1 -2.74 19.12 -40.23
CA MET A 1 -3.28 19.00 -38.86
C MET A 1 -4.04 17.69 -38.79
N ARG A 2 -3.56 16.74 -37.99
CA ARG A 2 -4.15 15.41 -37.79
C ARG A 2 -4.16 15.13 -36.29
N PRO A 3 -5.26 14.63 -35.71
CA PRO A 3 -5.26 14.13 -34.35
C PRO A 3 -4.67 12.71 -34.32
N PRO A 4 -4.21 12.25 -33.16
CA PRO A 4 -4.45 10.84 -32.84
C PRO A 4 -5.05 10.69 -31.42
N THR A 5 -6.26 10.14 -31.31
CA THR A 5 -6.58 8.71 -31.34
C THR A 5 -6.44 8.11 -29.95
N SER A 6 -7.54 8.13 -29.20
CA SER A 6 -7.77 7.28 -28.03
C SER A 6 -7.75 5.82 -28.45
N ILE A 7 -6.96 4.99 -27.77
CA ILE A 7 -7.04 3.53 -27.84
C ILE A 7 -7.25 3.01 -26.42
N LEU A 8 -8.43 2.44 -26.20
CA LEU A 8 -8.78 1.57 -25.08
C LEU A 8 -8.00 0.25 -25.22
N ILE A 9 -7.30 -0.20 -24.17
CA ILE A 9 -6.88 -1.61 -24.06
C ILE A 9 -7.35 -2.16 -22.71
N ALA A 10 -8.29 -3.10 -22.83
CA ALA A 10 -8.89 -3.87 -21.76
C ALA A 10 -7.87 -4.82 -21.10
N SER A 11 -7.95 -4.91 -19.78
CA SER A 11 -7.26 -5.90 -18.97
C SER A 11 -7.83 -7.30 -19.20
N ALA A 12 -6.96 -8.25 -19.55
CA ALA A 12 -7.25 -9.68 -19.47
C ALA A 12 -6.01 -10.39 -18.92
N PHE A 13 -5.96 -10.60 -17.60
CA PHE A 13 -4.99 -11.52 -16.99
C PHE A 13 -5.61 -12.91 -16.94
N ALA A 14 -5.17 -13.76 -17.86
CA ALA A 14 -5.40 -15.20 -17.81
C ALA A 14 -4.46 -15.81 -16.75
N VAL A 15 -5.01 -16.61 -15.84
CA VAL A 15 -4.24 -17.49 -14.95
C VAL A 15 -4.42 -18.91 -15.44
N LEU A 16 -3.33 -19.55 -15.88
CA LEU A 16 -3.32 -20.96 -16.28
C LEU A 16 -2.25 -21.75 -15.50
N SER A 17 -2.77 -22.69 -14.70
CA SER A 17 -2.34 -24.06 -14.37
C SER A 17 -0.88 -24.45 -14.13
N THR A 18 -0.66 -25.27 -13.08
CA THR A 18 -0.07 -26.64 -13.11
C THR A 18 -0.20 -27.25 -11.70
N ALA A 19 -1.01 -28.28 -11.45
CA ALA A 19 -0.83 -29.73 -11.65
C ALA A 19 0.14 -30.42 -10.66
N ALA A 20 -0.39 -31.27 -9.77
CA ALA A 20 0.33 -32.35 -9.08
C ALA A 20 -0.63 -33.51 -8.74
N CYS A 21 -0.16 -34.74 -8.87
CA CYS A 21 -0.93 -35.98 -9.07
C CYS A 21 -1.19 -36.84 -7.82
N ALA A 22 -2.30 -37.60 -7.88
CA ALA A 22 -2.58 -38.96 -7.35
C ALA A 22 -2.61 -39.24 -5.83
N GLN A 23 -3.76 -39.68 -5.31
CA GLN A 23 -4.07 -41.10 -4.97
C GLN A 23 -5.47 -41.25 -4.32
N PRO A 24 -6.34 -42.20 -4.75
CA PRO A 24 -7.62 -42.46 -4.09
C PRO A 24 -7.48 -43.49 -2.97
N HIS A 25 -7.85 -43.13 -1.75
CA HIS A 25 -8.05 -44.06 -0.64
C HIS A 25 -9.53 -44.43 -0.52
N HIS A 26 -9.78 -45.73 -0.43
CA HIS A 26 -11.05 -46.35 -0.05
C HIS A 26 -11.55 -45.84 1.30
N GLY A 27 -12.86 -45.54 1.38
CA GLY A 27 -13.72 -46.02 2.45
C GLY A 27 -13.96 -45.15 3.70
N GLN A 28 -15.26 -44.96 3.97
CA GLN A 28 -15.92 -44.75 5.27
C GLN A 28 -16.13 -43.32 5.83
N SER A 29 -17.35 -42.84 5.59
CA SER A 29 -18.37 -42.56 6.61
C SER A 29 -18.08 -41.60 7.76
N GLY A 30 -18.70 -40.41 7.66
CA GLY A 30 -19.52 -39.83 8.74
C GLY A 30 -18.82 -38.97 9.80
N HIS A 31 -19.51 -37.86 10.12
CA HIS A 31 -19.31 -36.90 11.22
C HIS A 31 -18.44 -35.67 10.93
N GLY A 32 -19.15 -34.59 10.56
CA GLY A 32 -19.29 -33.41 11.43
C GLY A 32 -18.03 -32.70 11.92
N GLN A 33 -17.80 -31.50 11.37
CA GLN A 33 -17.18 -30.33 12.01
C GLN A 33 -15.72 -30.50 12.47
N SER A 34 -14.80 -30.32 11.52
CA SER A 34 -13.43 -29.92 11.81
C SER A 34 -13.39 -28.45 12.24
N GLY A 35 -13.43 -28.21 13.55
CA GLY A 35 -12.96 -26.95 14.14
C GLY A 35 -11.48 -26.75 13.79
N HIS A 36 -11.21 -25.84 12.86
CA HIS A 36 -9.86 -25.33 12.64
C HIS A 36 -9.48 -24.48 13.85
N GLY A 37 -8.33 -24.79 14.43
CA GLY A 37 -7.80 -24.15 15.62
C GLY A 37 -7.75 -22.63 15.48
N ALA A 38 -8.13 -21.95 16.55
CA ALA A 38 -7.94 -20.52 16.70
C ALA A 38 -6.44 -20.20 16.61
N PRO A 39 -5.99 -19.37 15.64
CA PRO A 39 -4.79 -18.58 15.88
C PRO A 39 -5.10 -17.61 17.02
N ALA A 40 -4.13 -17.47 17.92
CA ALA A 40 -4.14 -16.55 19.04
C ALA A 40 -4.70 -15.18 18.63
N ALA A 41 -5.58 -14.62 19.46
CA ALA A 41 -6.04 -13.25 19.34
C ALA A 41 -4.83 -12.31 19.39
N ALA A 42 -4.32 -11.95 18.22
CA ALA A 42 -3.42 -10.82 18.07
C ALA A 42 -4.18 -9.58 18.55
N ALA A 43 -3.48 -8.79 19.37
CA ALA A 43 -3.97 -7.61 20.06
C ALA A 43 -4.99 -6.83 19.23
N GLY A 44 -6.18 -6.64 19.81
CA GLY A 44 -7.20 -5.73 19.31
C GLY A 44 -6.70 -4.28 19.40
N GLY A 45 -5.83 -3.89 18.47
CA GLY A 45 -5.68 -2.51 18.07
C GLY A 45 -6.83 -2.22 17.13
N GLN A 46 -7.69 -1.27 17.48
CA GLN A 46 -8.63 -0.69 16.52
C GLN A 46 -7.81 -0.26 15.30
N ALA A 47 -7.97 -0.98 14.19
CA ALA A 47 -7.43 -0.55 12.92
C ALA A 47 -7.98 0.85 12.68
N VAL A 48 -7.10 1.85 12.64
CA VAL A 48 -7.51 3.20 12.27
C VAL A 48 -7.95 3.09 10.81
N ASP A 49 -9.26 3.22 10.60
CA ASP A 49 -9.88 3.12 9.30
C ASP A 49 -9.53 4.36 8.47
N LEU A 50 -8.36 4.33 7.83
CA LEU A 50 -7.96 5.34 6.85
C LEU A 50 -8.73 5.20 5.53
N GLN A 51 -9.51 4.11 5.34
CA GLN A 51 -10.42 3.96 4.21
C GLN A 51 -11.69 4.81 4.39
N GLY A 52 -12.06 5.18 5.62
CA GLY A 52 -13.28 5.93 5.94
C GLY A 52 -13.17 7.46 5.83
N ASP A 53 -12.02 8.07 6.10
CA ASP A 53 -11.84 9.54 5.99
C ASP A 53 -10.46 9.94 5.42
N PRO A 54 -10.33 10.00 4.08
CA PRO A 54 -9.10 10.42 3.42
C PRO A 54 -8.65 11.85 3.79
N ARG A 55 -9.57 12.71 4.27
CA ARG A 55 -9.26 14.09 4.71
C ARG A 55 -8.25 14.10 5.86
N GLY A 56 -8.41 13.17 6.80
CA GLY A 56 -7.50 13.00 7.91
C GLY A 56 -6.05 12.71 7.53
N PHE A 57 -5.84 12.10 6.36
CA PHE A 57 -4.54 11.82 5.81
C PHE A 57 -3.97 13.06 5.09
N VAL A 58 -4.75 13.67 4.19
CA VAL A 58 -4.28 14.80 3.37
C VAL A 58 -4.10 16.12 4.15
N ASP A 59 -4.88 16.33 5.21
CA ASP A 59 -4.78 17.53 6.05
C ASP A 59 -3.64 17.45 7.09
N ASN A 60 -2.98 16.29 7.22
CA ASN A 60 -1.98 16.09 8.24
C ASN A 60 -0.58 16.60 7.83
N ARG A 61 0.06 17.35 8.74
CA ARG A 61 1.40 17.92 8.53
C ARG A 61 2.50 16.86 8.31
N HIS A 62 2.39 15.69 8.93
CA HIS A 62 3.40 14.62 8.79
C HIS A 62 3.28 13.92 7.44
N ILE A 63 2.08 13.84 6.87
CA ILE A 63 1.88 13.34 5.51
C ILE A 63 2.46 14.34 4.50
N ARG A 64 2.34 15.65 4.75
CA ARG A 64 3.06 16.67 3.96
C ARG A 64 4.59 16.56 4.12
N GLY A 65 5.06 16.22 5.32
CA GLY A 65 6.48 15.93 5.57
C GLY A 65 6.98 14.70 4.81
N PHE A 66 6.16 13.64 4.74
CA PHE A 66 6.44 12.48 3.91
C PHE A 66 6.52 12.85 2.43
N TYR A 67 5.59 13.64 1.89
CA TYR A 67 5.67 14.15 0.53
C TYR A 67 6.96 14.96 0.28
N ALA A 68 7.32 15.87 1.18
CA ALA A 68 8.55 16.64 1.05
C ALA A 68 9.80 15.75 1.00
N LEU A 69 9.84 14.70 1.83
CA LEU A 69 10.89 13.68 1.80
C LEU A 69 10.89 12.93 0.45
N SER A 70 9.73 12.57 -0.09
CA SER A 70 9.60 11.92 -1.40
C SER A 70 10.15 12.80 -2.51
N VAL A 71 9.83 14.10 -2.54
CA VAL A 71 10.38 15.06 -3.52
C VAL A 71 11.89 15.17 -3.37
N GLU A 72 12.40 15.32 -2.14
CA GLU A 72 13.85 15.43 -1.87
C GLU A 72 14.60 14.19 -2.37
N THR A 73 14.06 13.01 -2.10
CA THR A 73 14.74 11.73 -2.34
C THR A 73 14.59 11.25 -3.78
N LEU A 74 13.40 11.42 -4.37
CA LEU A 74 13.00 10.80 -5.64
C LEU A 74 12.80 11.81 -6.77
N GLY A 75 12.80 13.12 -6.49
CA GLY A 75 12.53 14.16 -7.49
C GLY A 75 13.58 14.27 -8.60
N LYS A 76 14.71 13.57 -8.47
CA LYS A 76 15.75 13.43 -9.52
C LYS A 76 15.67 12.09 -10.26
N GLY A 77 14.61 11.32 -10.04
CA GLY A 77 14.44 9.94 -10.48
C GLY A 77 14.80 8.92 -9.40
N THR A 78 14.47 7.65 -9.65
CA THR A 78 14.58 6.55 -8.68
C THR A 78 15.89 5.77 -8.78
N LYS A 79 16.66 5.96 -9.87
CA LYS A 79 17.90 5.23 -10.11
C LYS A 79 18.96 5.59 -9.07
N GLY A 80 19.45 4.59 -8.34
CA GLY A 80 20.51 4.75 -7.33
C GLY A 80 20.02 5.32 -6.00
N VAL A 81 18.70 5.42 -5.79
CA VAL A 81 18.13 5.77 -4.49
C VAL A 81 18.38 4.66 -3.48
N ASP A 82 18.81 5.03 -2.28
CA ASP A 82 18.82 4.13 -1.12
C ASP A 82 17.39 3.97 -0.58
N ILE A 83 16.70 2.95 -1.08
CA ILE A 83 15.30 2.65 -0.73
C ILE A 83 15.18 2.35 0.77
N ALA A 84 16.13 1.64 1.37
CA ALA A 84 16.07 1.28 2.78
C ALA A 84 16.17 2.51 3.70
N ALA A 85 17.07 3.45 3.36
CA ALA A 85 17.17 4.72 4.08
C ALA A 85 15.90 5.58 3.91
N TYR A 86 15.32 5.59 2.71
CA TYR A 86 14.06 6.30 2.45
C TYR A 86 12.89 5.72 3.25
N GLU A 87 12.75 4.39 3.31
CA GLU A 87 11.76 3.69 4.15
C GLU A 87 11.91 4.09 5.62
N GLN A 88 13.12 4.00 6.16
CA GLN A 88 13.37 4.29 7.56
C GLN A 88 13.02 5.74 7.93
N LYS A 89 13.35 6.70 7.06
CA LYS A 89 12.95 8.11 7.23
C LYS A 89 11.44 8.29 7.16
N SER A 90 10.77 7.60 6.24
CA SER A 90 9.31 7.65 6.08
C SER A 90 8.57 7.14 7.32
N TYR A 91 9.08 6.08 7.96
CA TYR A 91 8.49 5.52 9.17
C TYR A 91 8.44 6.50 10.35
N ALA A 92 9.36 7.47 10.41
CA ALA A 92 9.30 8.53 11.42
C ALA A 92 8.05 9.40 11.24
N TYR A 93 7.71 9.77 10.00
CA TYR A 93 6.49 10.52 9.70
C TYR A 93 5.22 9.71 9.99
N PHE A 94 5.21 8.42 9.68
CA PHE A 94 4.03 7.57 9.94
C PHE A 94 3.78 7.34 11.43
N ARG A 95 4.83 7.20 12.24
CA ARG A 95 4.69 7.17 13.71
C ARG A 95 4.16 8.49 14.24
N ALA A 96 4.68 9.62 13.76
CA ALA A 96 4.22 10.93 14.18
C ALA A 96 2.75 11.19 13.78
N PHE A 97 2.36 10.74 12.58
CA PHE A 97 0.96 10.72 12.14
C PHE A 97 0.07 9.87 13.06
N GLY A 98 0.52 8.66 13.41
CA GLY A 98 -0.18 7.77 14.33
C GLY A 98 -0.34 8.36 15.73
N ALA A 99 0.69 9.05 16.24
CA ALA A 99 0.65 9.73 17.53
C ALA A 99 -0.40 10.86 17.60
N GLU A 100 -0.74 11.48 16.47
CA GLU A 100 -1.73 12.57 16.39
C GLU A 100 -3.16 12.08 16.11
N ARG A 101 -3.32 10.94 15.43
CA ARG A 101 -4.62 10.53 14.85
C ARG A 101 -5.14 9.19 15.36
N GLY A 102 -4.29 8.37 15.97
CA GLY A 102 -4.63 7.00 16.35
C GLY A 102 -4.25 6.64 17.78
N PRO A 103 -4.64 5.44 18.24
CA PRO A 103 -4.33 4.95 19.57
C PRO A 103 -2.87 4.45 19.71
N SER A 104 -2.16 4.18 18.61
CA SER A 104 -0.77 3.70 18.63
C SER A 104 0.05 4.19 17.42
N PRO A 105 1.20 4.87 17.64
CA PRO A 105 2.18 5.22 16.61
C PRO A 105 2.70 4.00 15.84
N GLU A 106 2.95 2.89 16.52
CA GLU A 106 3.52 1.66 15.95
C GLU A 106 2.52 0.98 15.01
N ALA A 107 1.25 0.90 15.40
CA ALA A 107 0.20 0.34 14.57
C ALA A 107 0.03 1.15 13.27
N MET A 108 0.11 2.48 13.36
CA MET A 108 0.04 3.34 12.18
C MET A 108 1.25 3.17 11.26
N GLN A 109 2.46 3.07 11.83
CA GLN A 109 3.66 2.76 11.05
C GLN A 109 3.50 1.42 10.33
N ASP A 110 3.04 0.38 11.04
CA ASP A 110 2.88 -0.95 10.46
C ASP A 110 1.88 -0.96 9.30
N HIS A 111 0.78 -0.22 9.45
CA HIS A 111 -0.24 -0.04 8.42
C HIS A 111 0.32 0.66 7.17
N LEU A 112 1.19 1.66 7.33
CA LEU A 112 1.70 2.49 6.23
C LEU A 112 3.07 2.03 5.68
N LYS A 113 3.70 1.00 6.27
CA LYS A 113 5.11 0.65 5.98
C LYS A 113 5.41 0.28 4.52
N LEU A 114 4.41 -0.16 3.76
CA LEU A 114 4.60 -0.53 2.34
C LEU A 114 4.52 0.67 1.39
N ILE A 115 3.96 1.80 1.84
CA ILE A 115 3.74 3.00 1.01
C ILE A 115 5.05 3.55 0.43
N PRO A 116 6.19 3.64 1.14
CA PRO A 116 7.40 4.21 0.56
C PRO A 116 7.88 3.45 -0.70
N ARG A 117 7.85 2.11 -0.69
CA ARG A 117 8.19 1.32 -1.90
C ARG A 117 7.17 1.50 -3.01
N GLN A 118 5.90 1.61 -2.67
CA GLN A 118 4.86 1.92 -3.64
C GLN A 118 5.11 3.28 -4.30
N VAL A 119 5.47 4.32 -3.53
CA VAL A 119 5.85 5.64 -4.07
C VAL A 119 7.04 5.53 -5.01
N VAL A 120 8.10 4.80 -4.64
CA VAL A 120 9.25 4.60 -5.55
C VAL A 120 8.80 4.01 -6.88
N LYS A 121 7.95 2.97 -6.86
CA LYS A 121 7.44 2.36 -8.07
C LYS A 121 6.56 3.31 -8.89
N ILE A 122 5.67 4.07 -8.25
CA ILE A 122 4.83 5.05 -8.94
C ILE A 122 5.70 6.13 -9.60
N VAL A 123 6.72 6.65 -8.91
CA VAL A 123 7.63 7.67 -9.46
C VAL A 123 8.48 7.12 -10.61
N GLU A 124 8.84 5.84 -10.57
CA GLU A 124 9.54 5.18 -11.68
C GLU A 124 8.65 5.09 -12.93
N GLU A 125 7.34 4.87 -12.75
CA GLU A 125 6.36 4.78 -13.83
C GLU A 125 5.90 6.16 -14.33
N ASP A 126 5.66 7.09 -13.40
CA ASP A 126 5.21 8.47 -13.64
C ASP A 126 5.83 9.44 -12.62
N PRO A 127 6.90 10.17 -12.98
CA PRO A 127 7.54 11.11 -12.07
C PRO A 127 6.68 12.35 -11.78
N HIS A 128 5.65 12.64 -12.58
CA HIS A 128 4.75 13.78 -12.37
C HIS A 128 3.91 13.66 -11.11
N VAL A 129 3.83 12.46 -10.52
CA VAL A 129 3.21 12.26 -9.20
C VAL A 129 3.79 13.17 -8.12
N LEU A 130 5.03 13.64 -8.28
CA LEU A 130 5.70 14.53 -7.33
C LEU A 130 5.50 16.02 -7.60
N ASP A 131 4.88 16.40 -8.73
CA ASP A 131 4.71 17.81 -9.14
C ASP A 131 3.90 18.62 -8.12
N SER A 132 2.98 17.96 -7.41
CA SER A 132 2.20 18.59 -6.35
C SER A 132 1.81 17.59 -5.26
N PHE A 133 1.51 18.11 -4.07
CA PHE A 133 0.96 17.31 -2.98
C PHE A 133 -0.39 16.67 -3.37
N GLU A 134 -1.19 17.35 -4.18
CA GLU A 134 -2.47 16.82 -4.66
C GLU A 134 -2.26 15.58 -5.52
N THR A 135 -1.46 15.68 -6.58
CA THR A 135 -1.13 14.55 -7.47
C THR A 135 -0.51 13.38 -6.70
N PHE A 136 0.35 13.69 -5.73
CA PHE A 136 0.93 12.69 -4.85
C PHE A 136 -0.12 11.94 -4.02
N THR A 137 -1.04 12.67 -3.40
CA THR A 137 -2.11 12.04 -2.61
C THR A 137 -3.07 11.26 -3.51
N GLU A 138 -3.46 11.78 -4.66
CA GLU A 138 -4.34 11.09 -5.61
C GLU A 138 -3.75 9.74 -6.07
N ALA A 139 -2.44 9.67 -6.29
CA ALA A 139 -1.77 8.42 -6.64
C ALA A 139 -1.73 7.39 -5.49
N LEU A 140 -1.84 7.83 -4.24
CA LEU A 140 -1.79 6.95 -3.06
C LEU A 140 -3.17 6.47 -2.60
N ILE A 141 -4.17 7.36 -2.63
CA ILE A 141 -5.50 7.09 -2.06
C ILE A 141 -6.63 7.16 -3.08
N GLY A 142 -6.32 7.48 -4.34
CA GLY A 142 -7.30 7.68 -5.41
C GLY A 142 -7.80 9.13 -5.51
N PRO A 143 -8.52 9.47 -6.60
CA PRO A 143 -9.15 10.77 -6.77
C PRO A 143 -10.20 11.02 -5.68
N ARG A 144 -10.36 12.29 -5.28
CA ARG A 144 -11.33 12.72 -4.26
C ARG A 144 -12.72 12.97 -4.85
#